data_AF-A0ABD2YQR0-F1
#
_entry.id   AF-A0ABD2YQR0-F1
#
_cell.length_a   1.000
_cell.length_b   1.000
_cell.length_c   1.000
_cell.angle_alpha   90.00
_cell.angle_beta   90.00
_cell.angle_gamma   90.00
#
_symmetry.space_group_name_H-M   'P 1'
#
loop_
_entity.id
_entity.type
_entity.pdbx_description
1 polymer ?
#
loop_
_entity_poly.entity_id
_entity_poly.type
_entity_poly.pdbx_seq_one_letter_code
_entity_poly.pdbx_strand_id
1 'polypeptide(L)'
;MNKFGRDIQSLRCSGSESLFIHSEGLMPNFVEDIRSFNPEIIKVYVTLSNYSSSLPSSGLCMRYDELVDVLGSVSQNLLDLIHLYSWHVFVNAGDDFPAQIEALEDKLSFLKSFTRFAKLFCAKRRTLEDLLTHIQFEALNAARLSYEFFFCEKVEQLRYFKKGELLKKSDINVNLQVYEIYIEVLREASKSSASLQTTTMDHHKLIVLQEFIDSLVTSLWELLMCDTSSFMVSVKSQVQILFEGLRFLRSILREPQMDELHGKIVTVFCEAGIVICFLGVKKVDCSAMLVNIDSGIKLIKAQINDSGMIEKSSFLSDLRRTGSSQDFQR
;
A
#
# COMPACT_ATOMS: atom_id res chain seq x y z
N MET A 1 25.87 0.83 -11.95
CA MET A 1 24.48 1.10 -12.41
C MET A 1 24.26 0.39 -13.73
N ASN A 2 23.33 -0.58 -13.78
CA ASN A 2 23.07 -1.40 -14.97
C ASN A 2 22.20 -0.67 -16.00
N LYS A 3 22.46 -0.97 -17.28
CA LYS A 3 21.86 -0.36 -18.47
C LYS A 3 20.31 -0.35 -18.45
N PHE A 4 19.70 -1.40 -17.91
CA PHE A 4 18.23 -1.53 -17.77
C PHE A 4 17.55 -0.45 -16.91
N GLY A 5 18.21 0.05 -15.85
CA GLY A 5 17.62 1.10 -15.01
C GLY A 5 17.59 2.48 -15.68
N ARG A 6 18.47 2.71 -16.67
CA ARG A 6 18.47 3.96 -17.46
C ARG A 6 17.37 4.00 -18.50
N ASP A 7 17.03 2.85 -19.08
CA ASP A 7 16.04 2.78 -20.16
C ASP A 7 14.61 2.98 -19.63
N ILE A 8 14.32 2.56 -18.38
CA ILE A 8 13.04 2.86 -17.71
C ILE A 8 12.96 4.34 -17.29
N GLN A 9 14.08 4.93 -16.83
CA GLN A 9 14.13 6.36 -16.54
C GLN A 9 14.04 7.22 -17.81
N SER A 10 14.36 6.69 -18.99
CA SER A 10 14.14 7.37 -20.28
C SER A 10 12.67 7.41 -20.70
N LEU A 11 11.80 6.62 -20.05
CA LEU A 11 10.35 6.71 -20.16
C LEU A 11 9.74 7.62 -19.09
N ARG A 12 10.54 8.26 -18.23
CA ARG A 12 10.04 9.35 -17.38
C ARG A 12 9.53 10.47 -18.27
N CYS A 13 8.22 10.63 -18.33
CA CYS A 13 7.57 11.90 -18.60
C CYS A 13 7.77 12.86 -17.41
N SER A 14 9.00 13.03 -16.92
CA SER A 14 9.29 14.06 -15.93
C SER A 14 9.55 15.37 -16.65
N GLY A 15 8.53 16.21 -16.69
CA GLY A 15 8.65 17.63 -17.01
C GLY A 15 8.33 17.99 -18.45
N SER A 16 7.06 18.22 -18.74
CA SER A 16 6.63 19.60 -18.97
C SER A 16 5.11 19.71 -18.98
N GLU A 17 4.59 20.66 -18.23
CA GLU A 17 3.24 21.23 -18.36
C GLU A 17 2.98 21.85 -19.76
N SER A 18 3.90 21.66 -20.73
CA SER A 18 3.83 22.19 -22.09
C SER A 18 3.90 21.13 -23.19
N LEU A 19 4.16 19.85 -22.89
CA LEU A 19 4.32 18.84 -23.94
C LEU A 19 3.00 18.49 -24.63
N PHE A 20 1.88 18.47 -23.90
CA PHE A 20 0.60 18.15 -24.53
C PHE A 20 -0.01 19.35 -25.29
N ILE A 21 0.28 20.59 -24.88
CA ILE A 21 -0.26 21.81 -25.54
C ILE A 21 0.47 22.12 -26.87
N HIS A 22 1.63 21.51 -27.15
CA HIS A 22 2.35 21.67 -28.43
C HIS A 22 2.52 20.35 -29.22
N SER A 23 1.86 19.27 -28.80
CA SER A 23 2.03 17.93 -29.38
C SER A 23 1.16 17.61 -30.60
N GLU A 24 0.31 18.52 -31.07
CA GLU A 24 -0.53 18.26 -32.26
C GLU A 24 0.28 18.00 -33.55
N GLY A 25 1.59 18.29 -33.57
CA GLY A 25 2.43 18.12 -34.76
C GLY A 25 3.47 16.99 -34.74
N LEU A 26 3.91 16.47 -33.59
CA LEU A 26 5.08 15.55 -33.49
C LEU A 26 4.83 14.25 -32.73
N MET A 27 3.69 14.10 -32.05
CA MET A 27 3.36 12.91 -31.27
C MET A 27 2.54 11.79 -31.98
N PRO A 28 1.79 12.01 -33.08
CA PRO A 28 0.99 10.93 -33.68
C PRO A 28 1.84 9.75 -34.14
N ASN A 29 2.94 10.03 -34.86
CA ASN A 29 3.81 8.99 -35.43
C ASN A 29 4.51 8.17 -34.33
N PHE A 30 4.96 8.81 -33.25
CA PHE A 30 5.62 8.12 -32.14
C PHE A 30 4.65 7.23 -31.35
N VAL A 31 3.41 7.69 -31.14
CA VAL A 31 2.36 6.90 -30.48
C VAL A 31 1.93 5.75 -31.39
N GLU A 32 1.84 5.94 -32.70
CA GLU A 32 1.59 4.88 -33.67
C GLU A 32 2.72 3.85 -33.74
N ASP A 33 3.97 4.30 -33.69
CA ASP A 33 5.14 3.44 -33.63
C ASP A 33 5.12 2.58 -32.35
N ILE A 34 4.84 3.16 -31.17
CA ILE A 34 4.67 2.38 -29.94
C ILE A 34 3.49 1.43 -30.04
N ARG A 35 2.37 1.87 -30.61
CA ARG A 35 1.18 1.02 -30.79
C ARG A 35 1.50 -0.19 -31.67
N SER A 36 2.39 -0.04 -32.64
CA SER A 36 2.83 -1.15 -33.51
C SER A 36 3.57 -2.26 -32.74
N PHE A 37 4.21 -1.94 -31.61
CA PHE A 37 4.89 -2.89 -30.71
C PHE A 37 4.02 -3.36 -29.53
N ASN A 38 2.76 -2.94 -29.45
CA ASN A 38 1.85 -3.31 -28.35
C ASN A 38 1.81 -4.83 -28.07
N PRO A 39 1.61 -5.71 -29.06
CA PRO A 39 1.50 -7.14 -28.75
C PRO A 39 2.80 -7.72 -28.21
N GLU A 40 3.97 -7.25 -28.69
CA GLU A 40 5.28 -7.66 -28.19
C GLU A 40 5.52 -7.17 -26.76
N ILE A 41 5.19 -5.91 -26.46
CA ILE A 41 5.37 -5.32 -25.13
C ILE A 41 4.44 -6.00 -24.11
N ILE A 42 3.17 -6.22 -24.46
CA ILE A 42 2.22 -6.97 -23.62
C ILE A 42 2.73 -8.39 -23.39
N LYS A 43 3.24 -9.06 -24.43
CA LYS A 43 3.82 -10.40 -24.32
C LYS A 43 5.02 -10.42 -23.38
N VAL A 44 5.87 -9.39 -23.37
CA VAL A 44 6.98 -9.26 -22.41
C VAL A 44 6.45 -9.20 -20.98
N TYR A 45 5.47 -8.34 -20.69
CA TYR A 45 4.88 -8.26 -19.34
C TYR A 45 4.23 -9.57 -18.89
N VAL A 46 3.47 -10.23 -19.77
CA VAL A 46 2.86 -11.54 -19.49
C VAL A 46 3.93 -12.58 -19.20
N THR A 47 4.98 -12.61 -20.02
CA THR A 47 6.10 -13.55 -19.88
C THR A 47 6.81 -13.34 -18.53
N LEU A 48 7.16 -12.09 -18.20
CA LEU A 48 7.80 -11.75 -16.92
C LEU A 48 6.91 -12.09 -15.72
N SER A 49 5.60 -11.80 -15.81
CA SER A 49 4.64 -12.11 -14.73
C SER A 49 4.49 -13.62 -14.52
N ASN A 50 4.41 -14.39 -15.61
CA ASN A 50 4.34 -15.85 -15.55
C ASN A 50 5.63 -16.46 -14.97
N TYR A 51 6.79 -15.89 -15.28
CA TYR A 51 8.05 -16.31 -14.65
C TYR A 51 8.08 -16.01 -13.15
N SER A 52 7.60 -14.82 -12.72
CA SER A 52 7.49 -14.48 -11.30
C SER A 52 6.57 -15.44 -10.52
N SER A 53 5.52 -15.97 -11.16
CA SER A 53 4.58 -16.88 -10.49
C SER A 53 4.96 -18.37 -10.53
N SER A 54 5.92 -18.77 -11.38
CA SER A 54 6.22 -20.20 -11.64
C SER A 54 7.55 -20.72 -11.09
N LEU A 55 8.42 -19.85 -10.55
CA LEU A 55 9.72 -20.29 -10.03
C LEU A 55 9.75 -20.37 -8.49
N PRO A 56 10.26 -21.47 -7.90
CA PRO A 56 10.72 -21.49 -6.53
C PRO A 56 12.00 -20.63 -6.43
N SER A 57 11.86 -19.39 -5.96
CA SER A 57 12.85 -18.55 -5.26
C SER A 57 14.31 -18.50 -5.76
N SER A 58 14.64 -18.81 -7.01
CA SER A 58 16.03 -18.69 -7.51
C SER A 58 16.13 -18.17 -8.95
N GLY A 59 16.36 -16.87 -9.10
CA GLY A 59 17.11 -16.33 -10.24
C GLY A 59 16.59 -15.05 -10.92
N LEU A 60 15.29 -14.74 -10.83
CA LEU A 60 14.66 -13.60 -11.56
C LEU A 60 13.90 -12.62 -10.66
N CYS A 61 14.02 -12.75 -9.35
CA CYS A 61 13.47 -11.73 -8.45
C CYS A 61 14.20 -10.41 -8.73
N MET A 62 13.46 -9.36 -9.08
CA MET A 62 13.99 -8.01 -9.15
C MET A 62 14.73 -7.71 -7.85
N ARG A 63 15.83 -6.96 -7.94
CA ARG A 63 16.46 -6.48 -6.72
C ARG A 63 15.46 -5.62 -5.97
N TYR A 64 15.51 -5.65 -4.64
CA TYR A 64 14.58 -4.90 -3.80
C TYR A 64 14.41 -3.43 -4.24
N ASP A 65 15.51 -2.72 -4.51
CA ASP A 65 15.45 -1.32 -4.94
C ASP A 65 14.77 -1.16 -6.30
N GLU A 66 14.99 -2.09 -7.22
CA GLU A 66 14.35 -2.10 -8.55
C GLU A 66 12.84 -2.33 -8.43
N LEU A 67 12.41 -3.24 -7.55
CA LEU A 67 10.99 -3.49 -7.31
C LEU A 67 10.30 -2.26 -6.73
N VAL A 68 10.91 -1.60 -5.74
CA VAL A 68 10.36 -0.37 -5.14
C VAL A 68 10.29 0.76 -6.16
N ASP A 69 11.30 0.90 -7.03
CA ASP A 69 11.31 1.88 -8.12
C ASP A 69 10.22 1.59 -9.17
N VAL A 70 10.02 0.31 -9.53
CA VAL A 70 8.96 -0.10 -10.45
C VAL A 70 7.58 0.20 -9.85
N LEU A 71 7.32 -0.18 -8.59
CA LEU A 71 6.07 0.16 -7.91
C LEU A 71 5.80 1.67 -7.93
N GLY A 72 6.80 2.48 -7.58
CA GLY A 72 6.67 3.94 -7.61
C GLY A 72 6.42 4.50 -9.01
N SER A 73 7.08 3.95 -10.03
CA SER A 73 6.90 4.39 -11.42
C SER A 73 5.51 4.03 -11.95
N VAL A 74 5.01 2.83 -11.64
CA VAL A 74 3.66 2.41 -12.05
C VAL A 74 2.60 3.24 -11.33
N SER A 75 2.72 3.46 -10.01
CA SER A 75 1.82 4.36 -9.27
C SER A 75 1.78 5.76 -9.89
N GLN A 76 2.94 6.34 -10.21
CA GLN A 76 2.97 7.67 -10.83
C GLN A 76 2.30 7.68 -12.20
N ASN A 77 2.53 6.65 -13.03
CA ASN A 77 1.87 6.53 -14.33
C ASN A 77 0.35 6.45 -14.19
N LEU A 78 -0.17 5.80 -13.13
CA LEU A 78 -1.60 5.74 -12.83
C LEU A 78 -2.16 7.11 -12.40
N LEU A 79 -1.43 7.88 -11.58
CA LEU A 79 -1.82 9.25 -11.23
C LEU A 79 -1.84 10.17 -12.45
N ASP A 80 -0.81 10.07 -13.30
CA ASP A 80 -0.73 10.84 -14.54
C ASP A 80 -1.92 10.52 -15.45
N LEU A 81 -2.38 9.27 -15.49
CA LEU A 81 -3.62 8.88 -16.17
C LEU A 81 -4.84 9.59 -15.59
N ILE A 82 -5.02 9.59 -14.27
CA ILE A 82 -6.15 10.30 -13.63
C ILE A 82 -6.14 11.78 -14.04
N HIS A 83 -4.98 12.43 -13.99
CA HIS A 83 -4.84 13.84 -14.36
C HIS A 83 -5.16 14.10 -15.84
N LEU A 84 -4.64 13.27 -16.76
CA LEU A 84 -4.93 13.38 -18.19
C LEU A 84 -6.43 13.24 -18.49
N TYR A 85 -7.11 12.31 -17.83
CA TYR A 85 -8.54 12.07 -18.03
C TYR A 85 -9.43 13.12 -17.35
N SER A 86 -8.99 13.66 -16.20
CA SER A 86 -9.66 14.78 -15.54
C SER A 86 -9.63 16.05 -16.40
N TRP A 87 -8.58 16.22 -17.22
CA TRP A 87 -8.46 17.33 -18.18
C TRP A 87 -9.17 17.08 -19.52
N HIS A 88 -9.17 15.86 -20.03
CA HIS A 88 -9.80 15.50 -21.30
C HIS A 88 -11.19 14.89 -21.11
N VAL A 89 -12.16 15.77 -20.84
CA VAL A 89 -13.62 15.66 -21.06
C VAL A 89 -14.10 14.29 -21.56
N PHE A 90 -14.28 13.33 -20.64
CA PHE A 90 -15.28 12.28 -20.77
C PHE A 90 -16.40 12.54 -19.77
N VAL A 91 -17.32 13.45 -20.13
CA VAL A 91 -18.57 13.74 -19.40
C VAL A 91 -19.48 12.49 -19.28
N ASN A 92 -19.09 11.36 -19.90
CA ASN A 92 -19.85 10.11 -19.95
C ASN A 92 -19.09 8.87 -19.45
N ALA A 93 -17.84 9.00 -18.98
CA ALA A 93 -17.23 7.94 -18.16
C ALA A 93 -17.80 8.15 -16.76
N GLY A 94 -18.68 7.26 -16.29
CA GLY A 94 -19.25 7.38 -14.95
C GLY A 94 -18.17 7.44 -13.86
N ASP A 95 -18.57 7.85 -12.66
CA ASP A 95 -17.70 8.09 -11.49
C ASP A 95 -16.81 6.87 -11.11
N ASP A 96 -17.10 5.70 -11.66
CA ASP A 96 -16.38 4.44 -11.42
C ASP A 96 -14.96 4.39 -11.99
N PHE A 97 -14.57 5.26 -12.94
CA PHE A 97 -13.26 5.16 -13.60
C PHE A 97 -12.09 5.74 -12.77
N PRO A 98 -12.11 7.01 -12.35
CA PRO A 98 -11.07 7.54 -11.46
C PRO A 98 -10.92 6.69 -10.21
N ALA A 99 -12.04 6.26 -9.62
CA ALA A 99 -12.06 5.39 -8.45
C ALA A 99 -11.34 4.03 -8.67
N GLN A 100 -11.42 3.44 -9.87
CA GLN A 100 -10.72 2.19 -10.19
C GLN A 100 -9.20 2.38 -10.30
N ILE A 101 -8.76 3.53 -10.86
CA ILE A 101 -7.33 3.82 -10.95
C ILE A 101 -6.78 4.20 -9.57
N GLU A 102 -7.51 5.01 -8.80
CA GLU A 102 -7.19 5.36 -7.42
C GLU A 102 -7.03 4.09 -6.58
N ALA A 103 -7.99 3.17 -6.63
CA ALA A 103 -7.89 1.90 -5.90
C ALA A 103 -6.68 1.04 -6.30
N LEU A 104 -6.27 1.05 -7.58
CA LEU A 104 -5.06 0.36 -8.03
C LEU A 104 -3.79 1.07 -7.55
N GLU A 105 -3.78 2.40 -7.55
CA GLU A 105 -2.69 3.22 -7.02
C GLU A 105 -2.52 3.01 -5.51
N ASP A 106 -3.62 3.07 -4.75
CA ASP A 106 -3.64 2.80 -3.31
C ASP A 106 -3.10 1.40 -3.00
N LYS A 107 -3.48 0.39 -3.79
CA LYS A 107 -2.93 -0.97 -3.69
C LYS A 107 -1.42 -0.98 -3.89
N LEU A 108 -0.91 -0.34 -4.94
CA LEU A 108 0.53 -0.30 -5.21
C LEU A 108 1.30 0.49 -4.15
N SER A 109 0.72 1.57 -3.65
CA SER A 109 1.27 2.38 -2.56
C SER A 109 1.37 1.56 -1.26
N PHE A 110 0.34 0.76 -0.94
CA PHE A 110 0.41 -0.22 0.14
C PHE A 110 1.49 -1.28 -0.09
N LEU A 111 1.57 -1.89 -1.28
CA LEU A 111 2.60 -2.91 -1.57
C LEU A 111 4.01 -2.35 -1.48
N LYS A 112 4.22 -1.10 -1.90
CA LYS A 112 5.48 -0.39 -1.80
C LYS A 112 5.88 -0.17 -0.35
N SER A 113 5.00 0.41 0.47
CA SER A 113 5.30 0.65 1.89
C SER A 113 5.49 -0.67 2.65
N PHE A 114 4.69 -1.69 2.34
CA PHE A 114 4.80 -3.02 2.95
C PHE A 114 6.11 -3.73 2.57
N THR A 115 6.56 -3.60 1.32
CA THR A 115 7.88 -4.13 0.87
C THR A 115 9.02 -3.51 1.68
N ARG A 116 8.99 -2.18 1.86
CA ARG A 116 10.01 -1.45 2.64
C ARG A 116 9.97 -1.87 4.10
N PHE A 117 8.78 -1.98 4.68
CA PHE A 117 8.59 -2.46 6.04
C PHE A 117 9.13 -3.87 6.22
N ALA A 118 8.72 -4.82 5.38
CA ALA A 118 9.15 -6.21 5.46
C ALA A 118 10.67 -6.35 5.37
N LYS A 119 11.33 -5.53 4.52
CA LYS A 119 12.78 -5.55 4.39
C LYS A 119 13.52 -5.20 5.70
N LEU A 120 12.96 -4.31 6.52
CA LEU A 120 13.58 -3.85 7.76
C LEU A 120 13.16 -4.66 8.98
N PHE A 121 11.93 -5.18 8.98
CA PHE A 121 11.34 -5.79 10.17
C PHE A 121 11.14 -7.30 10.06
N CYS A 122 11.11 -7.90 8.86
CA CYS A 122 11.00 -9.35 8.70
C CYS A 122 12.39 -10.00 8.63
N ALA A 123 12.76 -10.73 9.69
CA ALA A 123 14.03 -11.45 9.74
C ALA A 123 14.04 -12.76 8.90
N LYS A 124 12.87 -13.32 8.60
CA LYS A 124 12.75 -14.62 7.92
C LYS A 124 12.90 -14.48 6.41
N ARG A 125 14.10 -14.83 5.93
CA ARG A 125 14.48 -14.70 4.51
C ARG A 125 13.49 -15.34 3.52
N ARG A 126 13.05 -16.58 3.76
CA ARG A 126 12.12 -17.28 2.84
C ARG A 126 10.78 -16.54 2.72
N THR A 127 10.19 -16.17 3.84
CA THR A 127 8.93 -15.40 3.88
C THR A 127 9.07 -14.05 3.19
N LEU A 128 10.23 -13.39 3.30
CA LEU A 128 10.51 -12.17 2.54
C LEU A 128 10.65 -12.43 1.03
N GLU A 129 11.31 -13.51 0.62
CA GLU A 129 11.44 -13.90 -0.80
C GLU A 129 10.07 -14.22 -1.42
N ASP A 130 9.20 -14.91 -0.70
CA ASP A 130 7.83 -15.21 -1.12
C ASP A 130 6.99 -13.93 -1.29
N LEU A 131 7.12 -12.99 -0.33
CA LEU A 131 6.49 -11.67 -0.43
C LEU A 131 6.96 -10.91 -1.67
N LEU A 132 8.27 -10.79 -1.87
CA LEU A 132 8.84 -10.04 -2.99
C LEU A 132 8.43 -10.63 -4.35
N THR A 133 8.38 -11.95 -4.44
CA THR A 133 7.93 -12.67 -5.64
C THR A 133 6.49 -12.33 -5.99
N HIS A 134 5.61 -12.33 -5.00
CA HIS A 134 4.22 -11.94 -5.20
C HIS A 134 4.07 -10.45 -5.58
N ILE A 135 4.77 -9.56 -4.86
CA ILE A 135 4.70 -8.11 -5.15
C ILE A 135 5.26 -7.79 -6.54
N GLN A 136 6.30 -8.49 -6.99
CA GLN A 136 6.80 -8.37 -8.36
C GLN A 136 5.74 -8.77 -9.39
N PHE A 137 5.01 -9.86 -9.14
CA PHE A 137 3.91 -10.27 -10.00
C PHE A 137 2.81 -9.19 -10.07
N GLU A 138 2.43 -8.62 -8.92
CA GLU A 138 1.45 -7.52 -8.85
C GLU A 138 1.93 -6.27 -9.58
N ALA A 139 3.18 -5.87 -9.38
CA ALA A 139 3.77 -4.71 -10.03
C ALA A 139 3.82 -4.86 -11.56
N LEU A 140 4.18 -6.04 -12.06
CA LEU A 140 4.21 -6.34 -13.50
C LEU A 140 2.81 -6.39 -14.11
N ASN A 141 1.83 -6.94 -13.39
CA ASN A 141 0.44 -6.91 -13.84
C ASN A 141 -0.12 -5.49 -13.87
N ALA A 142 0.14 -4.68 -12.85
CA ALA A 142 -0.27 -3.28 -12.83
C ALA A 142 0.40 -2.49 -13.96
N ALA A 143 1.71 -2.67 -14.19
CA ALA A 143 2.43 -2.06 -15.30
C ALA A 143 1.82 -2.45 -16.66
N ARG A 144 1.48 -3.73 -16.83
CA ARG A 144 0.78 -4.21 -18.04
C ARG A 144 -0.56 -3.52 -18.21
N LEU A 145 -1.37 -3.43 -17.15
CA LEU A 145 -2.69 -2.80 -17.19
C LEU A 145 -2.57 -1.31 -17.51
N SER A 146 -1.63 -0.59 -16.88
CA SER A 146 -1.33 0.81 -17.22
C SER A 146 -0.95 0.96 -18.69
N TYR A 147 -0.09 0.07 -19.21
CA TYR A 147 0.35 0.09 -20.60
C TYR A 147 -0.79 -0.20 -21.58
N GLU A 148 -1.48 -1.32 -21.40
CA GLU A 148 -2.66 -1.71 -22.21
C GLU A 148 -3.63 -0.54 -22.26
N PHE A 149 -3.83 0.13 -21.13
CA PHE A 149 -4.72 1.25 -21.02
C PHE A 149 -4.24 2.49 -21.81
N PHE A 150 -2.98 2.91 -21.63
CA PHE A 150 -2.41 4.06 -22.33
C PHE A 150 -2.45 3.92 -23.86
N PHE A 151 -2.26 2.70 -24.37
CA PHE A 151 -2.03 2.47 -25.80
C PHE A 151 -3.15 1.74 -26.54
N CYS A 152 -4.24 1.34 -25.88
CA CYS A 152 -5.43 0.79 -26.55
C CYS A 152 -6.28 1.86 -27.23
N GLU A 153 -7.11 1.44 -28.19
CA GLU A 153 -8.01 2.37 -28.89
C GLU A 153 -9.06 2.97 -27.94
N LYS A 154 -9.47 4.22 -28.18
CA LYS A 154 -10.47 4.92 -27.34
C LYS A 154 -11.76 4.12 -27.13
N VAL A 155 -12.18 3.33 -28.11
CA VAL A 155 -13.38 2.46 -28.03
C VAL A 155 -13.14 1.24 -27.12
N GLU A 156 -11.90 0.73 -27.09
CA GLU A 156 -11.50 -0.36 -26.22
C GLU A 156 -11.28 0.11 -24.78
N GLN A 157 -10.72 1.31 -24.58
CA GLN A 157 -10.65 2.00 -23.28
C GLN A 157 -12.06 2.04 -22.65
N LEU A 158 -13.05 2.53 -23.42
CA LEU A 158 -14.46 2.56 -23.00
C LEU A 158 -15.04 1.18 -22.65
N ARG A 159 -14.61 0.10 -23.31
CA ARG A 159 -15.02 -1.27 -22.99
C ARG A 159 -14.34 -1.82 -21.73
N TYR A 160 -13.06 -1.55 -21.54
CA TYR A 160 -12.34 -1.89 -20.30
C TYR A 160 -13.01 -1.24 -19.09
N PHE A 161 -13.45 0.03 -19.22
CA PHE A 161 -14.18 0.76 -18.19
C PHE A 161 -15.53 0.15 -17.85
N LYS A 162 -16.40 -0.02 -18.85
CA LYS A 162 -17.79 -0.45 -18.63
C LYS A 162 -17.90 -1.83 -18.01
N LYS A 163 -16.85 -2.66 -18.12
CA LYS A 163 -16.83 -3.99 -17.51
C LYS A 163 -16.19 -4.03 -16.13
N GLY A 164 -15.57 -2.93 -15.67
CA GLY A 164 -14.75 -2.92 -14.46
C GLY A 164 -13.56 -3.88 -14.57
N GLU A 165 -13.02 -4.06 -15.79
CA GLU A 165 -12.01 -5.07 -16.06
C GLU A 165 -10.62 -4.69 -15.50
N LEU A 166 -10.37 -3.41 -15.20
CA LEU A 166 -9.13 -2.97 -14.55
C LEU A 166 -9.01 -3.60 -13.15
N LEU A 167 -10.02 -3.38 -12.30
CA LEU A 167 -10.07 -4.01 -10.99
C LEU A 167 -10.35 -5.51 -11.05
N LYS A 168 -11.17 -6.03 -11.97
CA LYS A 168 -11.41 -7.48 -12.08
C LYS A 168 -10.21 -8.27 -12.60
N LYS A 169 -9.32 -7.64 -13.38
CA LYS A 169 -8.06 -8.26 -13.85
C LYS A 169 -6.92 -8.05 -12.85
N SER A 170 -6.97 -7.01 -12.00
CA SER A 170 -6.06 -6.85 -10.86
C SER A 170 -6.56 -7.57 -9.59
N ASP A 171 -7.85 -7.89 -9.51
CA ASP A 171 -8.47 -8.84 -8.60
C ASP A 171 -8.02 -10.23 -9.06
N ILE A 172 -6.77 -10.49 -8.72
CA ILE A 172 -6.26 -11.80 -8.44
C ILE A 172 -7.14 -12.36 -7.33
N ASN A 173 -8.27 -12.95 -7.74
CA ASN A 173 -9.11 -13.91 -7.05
C ASN A 173 -8.61 -14.15 -5.62
N VAL A 174 -9.12 -13.38 -4.64
CA VAL A 174 -8.86 -13.43 -3.19
C VAL A 174 -7.98 -14.63 -2.83
N ASN A 175 -6.68 -14.49 -3.10
CA ASN A 175 -5.81 -15.65 -3.03
C ASN A 175 -5.43 -15.77 -1.57
N LEU A 176 -6.10 -16.68 -0.86
CA LEU A 176 -5.82 -16.96 0.55
C LEU A 176 -4.32 -17.14 0.81
N GLN A 177 -3.58 -17.70 -0.15
CA GLN A 177 -2.14 -17.90 -0.06
C GLN A 177 -1.37 -16.57 -0.02
N VAL A 178 -1.85 -15.52 -0.70
CA VAL A 178 -1.25 -14.18 -0.64
C VAL A 178 -1.38 -13.59 0.75
N TYR A 179 -2.59 -13.66 1.33
CA TYR A 179 -2.81 -13.16 2.69
C TYR A 179 -2.07 -13.99 3.73
N GLU A 180 -1.88 -15.29 3.51
CA GLU A 180 -1.02 -16.13 4.36
C GLU A 180 0.43 -15.63 4.37
N ILE A 181 0.98 -15.26 3.21
CA ILE A 181 2.32 -14.64 3.12
C ILE A 181 2.35 -13.33 3.90
N TYR A 182 1.36 -12.45 3.72
CA TYR A 182 1.32 -11.15 4.40
C TYR A 182 1.22 -11.31 5.91
N ILE A 183 0.34 -12.19 6.37
CA ILE A 183 0.17 -12.52 7.78
C ILE A 183 1.47 -13.11 8.36
N GLU A 184 2.16 -13.99 7.62
CA GLU A 184 3.43 -14.55 8.08
C GLU A 184 4.50 -13.46 8.22
N VAL A 185 4.66 -12.56 7.23
CA VAL A 185 5.56 -11.41 7.30
C VAL A 185 5.27 -10.56 8.54
N LEU A 186 4.00 -10.22 8.79
CA LEU A 186 3.58 -9.42 9.94
C LEU A 186 3.84 -10.12 11.27
N ARG A 187 3.65 -11.44 11.35
CA ARG A 187 4.00 -12.23 12.54
C ARG A 187 5.50 -12.25 12.80
N GLU A 188 6.31 -12.43 11.77
CA GLU A 188 7.77 -12.41 11.91
C GLU A 188 8.30 -11.02 12.27
N ALA A 189 7.68 -9.96 11.74
CA ALA A 189 7.96 -8.58 12.13
C ALA A 189 7.60 -8.30 13.59
N SER A 190 6.45 -8.76 14.04
CA SER A 190 6.01 -8.65 15.44
C SER A 190 6.91 -9.42 16.41
N LYS A 191 7.39 -10.62 16.05
CA LYS A 191 8.40 -11.34 16.85
C LYS A 191 9.71 -10.57 16.94
N SER A 192 10.14 -9.99 15.83
CA SER A 192 11.39 -9.21 15.74
C SER A 192 11.30 -7.90 16.52
N SER A 193 10.11 -7.32 16.68
CA SER A 193 9.93 -6.08 17.46
C SER A 193 10.19 -6.25 18.95
N ALA A 194 10.10 -7.48 19.49
CA ALA A 194 10.52 -7.77 20.86
C ALA A 194 12.01 -7.45 21.09
N SER A 195 12.84 -7.58 20.05
CA SER A 195 14.26 -7.20 20.09
C SER A 195 14.52 -5.70 19.97
N LEU A 196 13.54 -4.93 19.47
CA LEU A 196 13.61 -3.46 19.39
C LEU A 196 13.34 -2.77 20.74
N GLN A 197 12.83 -3.49 21.74
CA GLN A 197 12.54 -2.92 23.06
C GLN A 197 13.79 -2.42 23.80
N THR A 198 14.99 -2.75 23.31
CA THR A 198 16.28 -2.38 23.93
C THR A 198 17.16 -1.48 23.06
N THR A 199 16.70 -1.09 21.86
CA THR A 199 17.51 -0.32 20.90
C THR A 199 16.73 0.83 20.30
N THR A 200 17.29 2.04 20.33
CA THR A 200 16.75 3.23 19.67
C THR A 200 16.47 2.95 18.19
N MET A 201 15.25 3.24 17.74
CA MET A 201 14.88 3.10 16.34
C MET A 201 15.57 4.21 15.54
N ASP A 202 16.36 3.83 14.53
CA ASP A 202 17.00 4.83 13.68
C ASP A 202 15.97 5.60 12.83
N HIS A 203 16.38 6.79 12.36
CA HIS A 203 15.50 7.69 11.61
C HIS A 203 14.95 7.06 10.32
N HIS A 204 15.74 6.19 9.66
CA HIS A 204 15.30 5.54 8.42
C HIS A 204 14.20 4.51 8.67
N LYS A 205 14.36 3.66 9.69
CA LYS A 205 13.33 2.72 10.14
C LYS A 205 12.05 3.45 10.55
N LEU A 206 12.18 4.60 11.21
CA LEU A 206 11.04 5.40 11.62
C LEU A 206 10.25 5.93 10.42
N ILE A 207 10.93 6.43 9.38
CA ILE A 207 10.27 6.86 8.13
C ILE A 207 9.53 5.70 7.48
N VAL A 208 10.18 4.55 7.32
CA VAL A 208 9.57 3.38 6.68
C VAL A 208 8.38 2.86 7.48
N LEU A 209 8.47 2.87 8.82
CA LEU A 209 7.36 2.51 9.69
C LEU A 209 6.19 3.47 9.51
N GLN A 210 6.44 4.78 9.46
CA GLN A 210 5.39 5.78 9.23
C GLN A 210 4.69 5.60 7.88
N GLU A 211 5.45 5.41 6.80
CA GLU A 211 4.86 5.15 5.47
C GLU A 211 3.94 3.93 5.48
N PHE A 212 4.35 2.85 6.16
CA PHE A 212 3.54 1.64 6.27
C PHE A 212 2.29 1.85 7.12
N ILE A 213 2.40 2.56 8.24
CA ILE A 213 1.25 2.93 9.08
C ILE A 213 0.24 3.76 8.30
N ASP A 214 0.72 4.72 7.52
CA ASP A 214 -0.12 5.58 6.69
C ASP A 214 -0.93 4.72 5.71
N SER A 215 -0.29 3.76 5.03
CA SER A 215 -0.98 2.81 4.16
C SER A 215 -1.99 1.94 4.91
N LEU A 216 -1.67 1.43 6.11
CA LEU A 216 -2.62 0.64 6.91
C LEU A 216 -3.84 1.45 7.32
N VAL A 217 -3.65 2.70 7.74
CA VAL A 217 -4.74 3.60 8.13
C VAL A 217 -5.64 3.89 6.93
N THR A 218 -5.08 4.11 5.75
CA THR A 218 -5.84 4.27 4.50
C THR A 218 -6.64 3.01 4.16
N SER A 219 -6.00 1.83 4.15
CA SER A 219 -6.71 0.56 3.86
C SER A 219 -7.83 0.28 4.87
N LEU A 220 -7.63 0.59 6.15
CA LEU A 220 -8.65 0.43 7.17
C LEU A 220 -9.83 1.41 6.97
N TRP A 221 -9.54 2.64 6.55
CA TRP A 221 -10.56 3.63 6.24
C TRP A 221 -11.44 3.19 5.07
N GLU A 222 -10.85 2.70 3.99
CA GLU A 222 -11.59 2.16 2.84
C GLU A 222 -12.51 1.00 3.23
N LEU A 223 -12.02 0.07 4.06
CA LEU A 223 -12.82 -1.02 4.59
C LEU A 223 -13.99 -0.51 5.44
N LEU A 224 -13.79 0.54 6.23
CA LEU A 224 -14.84 1.17 7.03
C LEU A 224 -15.93 1.84 6.18
N MET A 225 -15.55 2.41 5.03
CA MET A 225 -16.49 3.02 4.09
C MET A 225 -17.26 1.98 3.26
N CYS A 226 -16.79 0.73 3.21
CA CYS A 226 -17.47 -0.37 2.55
C CYS A 226 -18.61 -0.95 3.43
N ASP A 227 -19.79 -0.32 3.39
CA ASP A 227 -20.98 -0.71 4.17
C ASP A 227 -21.74 -1.95 3.65
N THR A 228 -21.18 -2.69 2.70
CA THR A 228 -21.94 -3.68 1.90
C THR A 228 -21.99 -5.11 2.47
N SER A 229 -21.29 -5.42 3.57
CA SER A 229 -21.30 -6.78 4.14
C SER A 229 -21.87 -6.85 5.56
N SER A 230 -22.73 -7.84 5.81
CA SER A 230 -23.30 -8.13 7.14
C SER A 230 -22.22 -8.37 8.21
N PHE A 231 -21.07 -8.90 7.80
CA PHE A 231 -19.90 -9.07 8.67
C PHE A 231 -19.34 -7.73 9.13
N MET A 232 -19.10 -6.77 8.22
CA MET A 232 -18.60 -5.44 8.59
C MET A 232 -19.56 -4.71 9.53
N VAL A 233 -20.87 -4.85 9.35
CA VAL A 233 -21.87 -4.27 10.26
C VAL A 233 -21.67 -4.75 11.71
N SER A 234 -21.30 -6.02 11.92
CA SER A 234 -21.12 -6.61 13.26
C SER A 234 -19.85 -6.16 13.98
N VAL A 235 -18.80 -5.80 13.24
CA VAL A 235 -17.49 -5.39 13.79
C VAL A 235 -17.20 -3.90 13.61
N LYS A 236 -18.12 -3.13 13.02
CA LYS A 236 -17.90 -1.72 12.63
C LYS A 236 -17.41 -0.85 13.77
N SER A 237 -18.01 -0.97 14.96
CA SER A 237 -17.61 -0.16 16.12
C SER A 237 -16.19 -0.50 16.60
N GLN A 238 -15.81 -1.78 16.60
CA GLN A 238 -14.46 -2.21 16.95
C GLN A 238 -13.43 -1.77 15.90
N VAL A 239 -13.78 -1.83 14.62
CA VAL A 239 -12.92 -1.37 13.52
C VAL A 239 -12.73 0.16 13.59
N GLN A 240 -13.76 0.92 13.98
CA GLN A 240 -13.65 2.37 14.25
C GLN A 240 -12.73 2.67 15.43
N ILE A 241 -12.85 1.93 16.54
CA ILE A 241 -11.94 2.06 17.69
C ILE A 241 -10.50 1.76 17.26
N LEU A 242 -10.30 0.70 16.47
CA LEU A 242 -8.99 0.37 15.90
C LEU A 242 -8.46 1.55 15.08
N PHE A 243 -9.26 2.11 14.17
CA PHE A 243 -8.86 3.23 13.31
C PHE A 243 -8.38 4.44 14.12
N GLU A 244 -9.15 4.88 15.11
CA GLU A 244 -8.75 5.99 15.99
C GLU A 244 -7.50 5.64 16.82
N GLY A 245 -7.42 4.40 17.29
CA GLY A 245 -6.24 3.88 17.98
C GLY A 245 -4.97 3.94 17.13
N LEU A 246 -5.05 3.54 15.85
CA LEU A 246 -3.92 3.60 14.93
C LEU A 246 -3.52 5.05 14.62
N ARG A 247 -4.47 5.97 14.47
CA ARG A 247 -4.16 7.41 14.28
C ARG A 247 -3.47 8.00 15.51
N PHE A 248 -3.91 7.61 16.70
CA PHE A 248 -3.24 7.99 17.95
C PHE A 248 -1.81 7.45 17.99
N LEU A 249 -1.59 6.16 17.73
CA LEU A 249 -0.25 5.58 17.74
C LEU A 249 0.68 6.20 16.69
N ARG A 250 0.14 6.52 15.50
CA ARG A 250 0.85 7.24 14.43
C ARG A 250 1.33 8.60 14.90
N SER A 251 0.51 9.34 15.65
CA SER A 251 0.84 10.70 16.05
C SER A 251 1.95 10.75 17.10
N ILE A 252 1.95 9.81 18.04
CA ILE A 252 2.97 9.73 19.10
C ILE A 252 4.29 9.13 18.62
N LEU A 253 4.29 8.37 17.53
CA LEU A 253 5.51 7.75 16.98
C LEU A 253 6.59 8.77 16.59
N ARG A 254 6.24 10.04 16.41
CA ARG A 254 7.18 11.13 16.07
C ARG A 254 7.88 11.73 17.28
N GLU A 255 7.44 11.40 18.50
CA GLU A 255 7.97 11.98 19.71
C GLU A 255 9.22 11.22 20.16
N PRO A 256 10.39 11.87 20.31
CA PRO A 256 11.64 11.22 20.72
C PRO A 256 11.55 10.50 22.07
N GLN A 257 10.61 10.92 22.90
CA GLN A 257 10.36 10.35 24.22
C GLN A 257 9.68 8.98 24.14
N MET A 258 9.21 8.56 22.96
CA MET A 258 8.47 7.31 22.75
C MET A 258 9.36 6.15 22.26
N ASP A 259 10.69 6.33 22.23
CA ASP A 259 11.64 5.31 21.78
C ASP A 259 11.42 3.95 22.47
N GLU A 260 11.14 3.97 23.76
CA GLU A 260 10.87 2.76 24.57
C GLU A 260 9.56 2.05 24.21
N LEU A 261 8.64 2.75 23.54
CA LEU A 261 7.34 2.22 23.11
C LEU A 261 7.34 1.77 21.65
N HIS A 262 8.36 2.12 20.86
CA HIS A 262 8.42 1.80 19.43
C HIS A 262 8.23 0.30 19.15
N GLY A 263 8.85 -0.59 19.94
CA GLY A 263 8.67 -2.04 19.78
C GLY A 263 7.21 -2.49 19.98
N LYS A 264 6.52 -1.94 20.98
CA LYS A 264 5.10 -2.24 21.27
C LYS A 264 4.18 -1.66 20.21
N ILE A 265 4.48 -0.45 19.73
CA ILE A 265 3.76 0.20 18.65
C ILE A 265 3.86 -0.64 17.36
N VAL A 266 5.05 -1.12 17.00
CA VAL A 266 5.24 -2.04 15.86
C VAL A 266 4.41 -3.32 16.02
N THR A 267 4.38 -3.91 17.22
CA THR A 267 3.54 -5.09 17.50
C THR A 267 2.06 -4.82 17.23
N VAL A 268 1.53 -3.72 17.76
CA VAL A 268 0.13 -3.32 17.54
C VAL A 268 -0.17 -3.11 16.06
N PHE A 269 0.72 -2.44 15.31
CA PHE A 269 0.53 -2.27 13.86
C PHE A 269 0.59 -3.57 13.08
N CYS A 270 1.45 -4.52 13.48
CA CYS A 270 1.47 -5.85 12.86
C CYS A 270 0.16 -6.61 13.10
N GLU A 271 -0.38 -6.56 14.32
CA GLU A 271 -1.68 -7.17 14.65
C GLU A 271 -2.82 -6.52 13.87
N ALA A 272 -2.81 -5.18 13.75
CA ALA A 272 -3.78 -4.46 12.94
C ALA A 272 -3.70 -4.83 11.46
N GLY A 273 -2.50 -4.96 10.90
CA GLY A 273 -2.30 -5.44 9.53
C GLY A 273 -2.85 -6.85 9.31
N ILE A 274 -2.72 -7.74 10.29
CA ILE A 274 -3.30 -9.09 10.25
C ILE A 274 -4.84 -9.03 10.24
N VAL A 275 -5.43 -8.16 11.06
CA VAL A 275 -6.88 -7.95 11.06
C VAL A 275 -7.35 -7.41 9.70
N ILE A 276 -6.67 -6.41 9.14
CA ILE A 276 -6.99 -5.87 7.81
C ILE A 276 -6.94 -6.97 6.73
N CYS A 277 -5.95 -7.87 6.79
CA CYS A 277 -5.89 -9.04 5.91
C CYS A 277 -7.12 -9.94 6.05
N PHE A 278 -7.56 -10.25 7.28
CA PHE A 278 -8.75 -11.07 7.51
C PHE A 278 -10.05 -10.39 7.07
N LEU A 279 -10.17 -9.08 7.32
CA LEU A 279 -11.31 -8.27 6.88
C LEU A 279 -11.43 -8.28 5.35
N GLY A 280 -10.30 -8.15 4.63
CA GLY A 280 -10.25 -8.20 3.17
C GLY A 280 -10.74 -9.54 2.59
N VAL A 281 -10.46 -10.66 3.27
CA VAL A 281 -10.85 -12.01 2.82
C VAL A 281 -12.28 -12.39 3.25
N LYS A 282 -12.93 -11.61 4.13
CA LYS A 282 -14.32 -11.81 4.61
C LYS A 282 -14.62 -13.23 5.15
N LYS A 283 -13.63 -13.91 5.73
CA LYS A 283 -13.71 -15.37 5.96
C LYS A 283 -13.53 -15.81 7.41
N VAL A 284 -13.17 -14.90 8.31
CA VAL A 284 -12.84 -15.24 9.71
C VAL A 284 -13.37 -14.17 10.65
N ASP A 285 -13.97 -14.61 11.76
CA ASP A 285 -14.29 -13.73 12.89
C ASP A 285 -13.00 -13.24 13.56
N CYS A 286 -12.73 -11.94 13.41
CA CYS A 286 -11.56 -11.27 13.99
C CYS A 286 -11.89 -10.51 15.28
N SER A 287 -13.07 -10.69 15.88
CA SER A 287 -13.52 -9.99 17.09
C SER A 287 -12.52 -10.10 18.25
N ALA A 288 -12.01 -11.31 18.52
CA ALA A 288 -11.01 -11.52 19.56
C ALA A 288 -9.68 -10.80 19.27
N MET A 289 -9.26 -10.72 18.00
CA MET A 289 -8.04 -9.99 17.61
C MET A 289 -8.23 -8.49 17.80
N LEU A 290 -9.40 -7.95 17.44
CA LEU A 290 -9.75 -6.55 17.65
C LEU A 290 -9.69 -6.17 19.14
N VAL A 291 -10.19 -7.04 20.04
CA VAL A 291 -10.13 -6.82 21.49
C VAL A 291 -8.69 -6.84 22.01
N ASN A 292 -7.84 -7.73 21.49
CA ASN A 292 -6.43 -7.77 21.88
C ASN A 292 -5.69 -6.50 21.46
N ILE A 293 -5.95 -6.01 20.24
CA ILE A 293 -5.34 -4.77 19.75
C ILE A 293 -5.78 -3.56 20.60
N ASP A 294 -7.08 -3.45 20.90
CA ASP A 294 -7.61 -2.39 21.79
C ASP A 294 -6.92 -2.43 23.16
N SER A 295 -6.74 -3.63 23.72
CA SER A 295 -6.03 -3.83 24.99
C SER A 295 -4.56 -3.38 24.89
N GLY A 296 -3.89 -3.68 23.77
CA GLY A 296 -2.52 -3.22 23.50
C GLY A 296 -2.41 -1.69 23.40
N ILE A 297 -3.34 -1.04 22.71
CA ILE A 297 -3.42 0.42 22.60
C ILE A 297 -3.63 1.04 23.99
N LYS A 298 -4.55 0.51 24.79
CA LYS A 298 -4.82 0.97 26.16
C LYS A 298 -3.61 0.83 27.07
N LEU A 299 -2.87 -0.27 26.95
CA LEU A 299 -1.63 -0.48 27.70
C LEU A 299 -0.57 0.57 27.35
N ILE A 300 -0.40 0.87 26.05
CA ILE A 300 0.51 1.94 25.60
C ILE A 300 0.07 3.29 26.15
N LYS A 301 -1.22 3.63 26.08
CA LYS A 301 -1.78 4.86 26.66
C LYS A 301 -1.50 4.98 28.16
N ALA A 302 -1.73 3.91 28.92
CA ALA A 302 -1.47 3.88 30.36
C ALA A 302 0.02 4.14 30.67
N GLN A 303 0.94 3.52 29.92
CA GLN A 303 2.38 3.72 30.11
C GLN A 303 2.82 5.14 29.80
N ILE A 304 2.21 5.81 28.82
CA ILE A 304 2.47 7.23 28.52
C ILE A 304 2.01 8.11 29.69
N ASN A 305 0.88 7.79 30.32
CA ASN A 305 0.36 8.51 31.48
C ASN A 305 1.25 8.32 32.72
N ASP A 306 1.70 7.09 32.98
CA ASP A 306 2.42 6.73 34.21
C ASP A 306 3.90 7.15 34.18
N SER A 307 4.49 7.28 32.99
CA SER A 307 5.92 7.60 32.81
C SER A 307 6.25 9.10 32.89
N GLY A 308 5.24 9.96 33.09
CA GLY A 308 5.41 11.42 33.03
C GLY A 308 5.81 11.93 31.63
N MET A 309 5.72 11.09 30.58
CA MET A 309 6.06 11.47 29.21
C MET A 309 5.16 12.60 28.68
N ILE A 310 3.92 12.69 29.16
CA ILE A 310 2.99 13.78 28.81
C ILE A 310 3.52 15.15 29.26
N GLU A 311 4.23 15.23 30.39
CA GLU A 311 4.79 16.50 30.89
C GLU A 311 6.02 16.94 30.09
N LYS A 312 6.66 16.00 29.39
CA LYS A 312 7.86 16.24 28.58
C LYS A 312 7.53 16.53 27.12
N SER A 313 6.34 16.17 26.62
CA SER A 313 5.90 16.42 25.24
C SER A 313 4.80 17.48 25.21
N SER A 314 5.09 18.65 24.61
CA SER A 314 4.09 19.69 24.39
C SER A 314 2.93 19.19 23.51
N PHE A 315 3.22 18.34 22.53
CA PHE A 315 2.22 17.71 21.67
C PHE A 315 1.23 16.85 22.46
N LEU A 316 1.71 15.98 23.35
CA LEU A 316 0.82 15.16 24.19
C LEU A 316 0.01 16.00 25.18
N SER A 317 0.60 17.09 25.69
CA SER A 317 -0.11 18.03 26.56
C SER A 317 -1.26 18.75 25.83
N ASP A 318 -1.08 19.06 24.55
CA ASP A 318 -2.10 19.66 23.69
C ASP A 318 -3.14 18.63 23.24
N LEU A 319 -2.74 17.38 22.96
CA LEU A 319 -3.66 16.27 22.67
C LEU A 319 -4.59 16.00 23.87
N ARG A 320 -4.07 16.10 25.10
CA ARG A 320 -4.85 16.00 26.34
C ARG A 320 -5.80 17.19 26.54
N ARG A 321 -5.44 18.38 26.04
CA ARG A 321 -6.27 19.60 26.14
C ARG A 321 -7.35 19.70 25.06
N THR A 322 -7.08 19.16 23.87
CA THR A 322 -7.95 19.23 22.68
C THR A 322 -8.81 17.98 22.49
N GLY A 323 -8.39 16.84 23.04
CA GLY A 323 -9.17 15.60 23.09
C GLY A 323 -10.22 15.65 24.20
N SER A 324 -11.45 15.30 23.85
CA SER A 324 -12.59 15.19 24.76
C SER A 324 -12.20 14.47 26.05
N SER A 325 -12.74 14.91 27.19
CA SER A 325 -12.60 14.29 28.51
C SER A 325 -13.04 12.80 28.58
N GLN A 326 -13.33 12.13 27.46
CA GLN A 326 -13.78 10.73 27.39
C GLN A 326 -12.77 9.77 26.72
N ASP A 327 -11.83 10.23 25.88
CA ASP A 327 -10.96 9.33 25.07
C ASP A 327 -9.64 8.91 25.77
N PHE A 328 -9.35 9.54 26.90
CA PHE A 328 -8.18 9.22 27.75
C PHE A 328 -8.55 8.42 29.02
N GLN A 329 -9.84 8.22 29.29
CA GLN A 329 -10.33 7.58 30.53
C GLN A 329 -11.13 6.28 30.31
N ARG A 330 -11.19 5.73 29.10
CA ARG A 330 -11.84 4.43 28.82
C ARG A 330 -10.95 3.42 28.14
#